data_AF-A0A6V7JZD3-F1
#
_entry.id   AF-A0A6V7JZD3-F1
#
_cell.length_a   1.000
_cell.length_b   1.000
_cell.length_c   1.000
_cell.angle_alpha   90.00
_cell.angle_beta   90.00
_cell.angle_gamma   90.00
#
_symmetry.space_group_name_H-M   'P 1'
#
loop_
_entity.id
_entity.type
_entity.pdbx_description
1 polymer ?
#
loop_
_entity_poly.entity_id
_entity_poly.type
_entity_poly.pdbx_seq_one_letter_code
_entity_poly.pdbx_strand_id
1 'polypeptide(L)' 'TGPYVKRIFGTELGVDAASMSHVEPLEDFGGLHPDPNLTYAADLVNTIKNGSQDFGAAFDGDGDRNM' A
#
# COMPACT_ATOMS: atom_id res chain seq x y z
N THR A 1 -8.53 -3.00 -0.70
CA THR A 1 -7.49 -3.86 -0.09
C THR A 1 -7.08 -3.52 1.36
N GLY A 2 -7.12 -2.26 1.81
CA GLY A 2 -6.58 -1.81 3.11
C GLY A 2 -6.92 -2.61 4.40
N PRO A 3 -8.19 -3.02 4.65
CA PRO A 3 -8.54 -3.79 5.84
C PRO A 3 -7.81 -5.13 5.97
N TYR A 4 -7.53 -5.78 4.83
CA TYR A 4 -6.77 -7.03 4.79
C TYR A 4 -5.31 -6.81 5.17
N VAL A 5 -4.72 -5.68 4.76
CA VAL A 5 -3.35 -5.34 5.12
C VAL A 5 -3.21 -5.16 6.63
N LYS A 6 -4.14 -4.43 7.26
CA LYS A 6 -4.14 -4.25 8.73
C LYS A 6 -4.31 -5.57 9.48
N ARG A 7 -5.22 -6.42 9.00
CA ARG A 7 -5.49 -7.70 9.65
C ARG A 7 -4.30 -8.66 9.52
N ILE A 8 -3.85 -8.91 8.30
CA ILE A 8 -2.85 -9.94 8.02
C ILE A 8 -1.45 -9.42 8.40
N PHE A 9 -1.00 -8.32 7.80
CA PHE A 9 0.35 -7.81 8.07
C PHE A 9 0.46 -7.20 9.46
N GLY A 10 -0.52 -6.38 9.86
CA GLY A 10 -0.49 -5.74 11.18
C GLY A 10 -0.75 -6.69 12.34
N THR A 11 -1.93 -7.33 12.35
CA THR A 11 -2.36 -8.12 13.53
C THR A 11 -1.70 -9.49 13.58
N GLU A 12 -1.62 -10.20 12.45
CA GLU A 12 -1.18 -11.60 12.42
C GLU A 12 0.34 -11.74 12.26
N LEU A 13 0.96 -10.92 11.40
CA LEU A 13 2.40 -10.95 11.14
C LEU A 13 3.21 -9.94 11.95
N GLY A 14 2.56 -8.99 12.63
CA GLY A 14 3.22 -8.04 13.52
C GLY A 14 4.03 -6.94 12.81
N VAL A 15 3.69 -6.63 11.56
CA VAL A 15 4.26 -5.48 10.83
C VAL A 15 3.82 -4.18 11.51
N ASP A 16 4.77 -3.26 11.69
CA ASP A 16 4.50 -1.96 12.30
C ASP A 16 3.46 -1.16 11.47
N ALA A 17 2.49 -0.56 12.15
CA ALA A 17 1.49 0.29 11.53
C ALA A 17 2.10 1.46 10.73
N ALA A 18 3.29 1.94 11.13
CA ALA A 18 4.04 2.96 10.40
C ALA A 18 4.53 2.49 9.03
N SER A 19 4.61 1.18 8.78
CA SER A 19 4.94 0.60 7.47
C SER A 19 3.72 0.39 6.56
N MET A 20 2.51 0.71 7.03
CA MET A 20 1.27 0.55 6.28
C MET A 20 0.69 1.91 5.87
N SER A 21 0.53 2.15 4.57
CA SER A 21 -0.07 3.37 4.00
C SER A 21 -1.39 3.08 3.28
N HIS A 22 -2.27 4.09 3.22
CA HIS A 22 -3.57 4.04 2.51
C HIS A 22 -4.44 2.80 2.86
N VAL A 23 -4.40 2.40 4.12
CA VAL A 23 -5.10 1.20 4.61
C VAL A 23 -6.56 1.42 5.02
N GLU A 24 -7.04 2.67 4.99
CA GLU A 24 -8.45 3.02 5.16
C GLU A 24 -9.13 3.14 3.79
N PRO A 25 -10.19 2.36 3.49
CA PRO A 25 -10.96 2.53 2.27
C PRO A 25 -11.64 3.88 2.21
N LEU A 26 -11.51 4.57 1.08
CA LEU A 26 -12.20 5.84 0.78
C LEU A 26 -13.01 5.66 -0.50
N GLU A 27 -14.18 6.32 -0.58
CA GLU A 27 -15.07 6.22 -1.75
C GLU A 27 -14.42 6.75 -3.04
N ASP A 28 -13.50 7.71 -2.92
CA ASP A 28 -12.78 8.35 -4.02
C ASP A 28 -11.29 7.95 -4.07
N PHE A 29 -10.90 6.95 -3.28
CA PHE A 29 -9.50 6.50 -3.13
C PHE A 29 -8.52 7.61 -2.70
N GLY A 30 -9.01 8.70 -2.07
CA GLY A 30 -8.20 9.86 -1.73
C GLY A 30 -7.84 10.72 -2.94
N GLY A 31 -8.62 10.64 -4.03
CA GLY A 31 -8.36 11.35 -5.29
C GLY A 31 -7.24 10.72 -6.14
N LEU A 32 -6.78 9.52 -5.78
CA LEU A 32 -5.72 8.79 -6.46
C LEU A 32 -6.32 7.72 -7.39
N HIS A 33 -5.55 7.32 -8.41
CA HIS A 33 -5.94 6.20 -9.26
C HIS A 33 -5.52 4.89 -8.58
N PRO A 34 -6.45 3.96 -8.28
CA PRO A 34 -6.15 2.72 -7.56
C PRO A 34 -5.58 1.65 -8.51
N ASP A 35 -4.49 1.95 -9.20
CA ASP A 35 -3.80 1.03 -10.12
C ASP A 35 -2.29 1.03 -9.84
N PRO A 36 -1.70 -0.12 -9.42
CA PRO A 36 -0.30 -0.20 -9.02
C PRO A 36 0.62 -0.21 -10.25
N ASN A 37 1.08 0.97 -10.65
CA ASN A 37 2.12 1.13 -11.68
C ASN A 37 3.10 2.26 -11.31
N LEU A 38 4.23 2.35 -12.03
CA LEU A 38 5.29 3.34 -11.74
C LEU A 38 4.85 4.80 -11.85
N THR A 39 3.74 5.09 -12.54
CA THR A 39 3.19 6.44 -12.68
C THR A 39 2.31 6.79 -11.48
N TYR A 40 1.37 5.92 -11.10
CA TYR A 40 0.42 6.20 -10.02
C TYR A 40 0.94 5.86 -8.63
N ALA A 41 1.84 4.87 -8.50
CA ALA A 41 2.49 4.48 -7.25
C ALA A 41 3.88 5.13 -7.08
N ALA A 42 4.10 6.30 -7.69
CA ALA A 42 5.38 7.02 -7.61
C ALA A 42 5.81 7.29 -6.16
N ASP A 43 4.85 7.55 -5.27
CA ASP A 43 5.11 7.76 -3.84
C ASP A 43 5.70 6.51 -3.17
N LEU A 44 5.20 5.32 -3.49
CA LEU A 44 5.75 4.06 -3.00
C LEU A 44 7.18 3.86 -3.54
N VAL A 45 7.37 4.02 -4.84
CA VAL A 45 8.69 3.85 -5.49
C VAL A 45 9.71 4.79 -4.87
N ASN A 46 9.36 6.06 -4.66
CA ASN A 46 10.24 7.04 -4.03
C ASN A 46 10.52 6.71 -2.56
N THR A 47 9.53 6.19 -1.83
CA THR A 47 9.68 5.78 -0.42
C THR A 47 10.66 4.63 -0.30
N ILE A 48 10.53 3.59 -1.12
CA ILE A 48 11.45 2.43 -1.08
C ILE A 48 12.84 2.80 -1.58
N LYS A 49 12.94 3.59 -2.66
CA LYS A 49 14.23 3.97 -3.25
C LYS A 49 15.09 4.84 -2.32
N ASN A 50 14.45 5.73 -1.54
CA ASN A 50 15.16 6.68 -0.68
C ASN A 50 15.09 6.33 0.81
N GLY A 51 14.27 5.35 1.18
CA GLY A 51 14.05 4.92 2.55
C GLY A 51 15.00 3.81 2.98
N SER A 52 14.72 3.24 4.14
CA SER A 52 15.47 2.10 4.72
C SER A 52 14.72 0.78 4.61
N GLN A 53 13.59 0.76 3.91
CA GLN A 53 12.75 -0.42 3.74
C GLN A 53 13.33 -1.33 2.66
N ASP A 54 13.46 -2.61 2.97
CA ASP A 54 13.96 -3.62 2.03
C ASP A 54 12.91 -4.05 0.98
N PHE A 55 11.62 -3.87 1.30
CA PHE A 55 10.51 -4.32 0.49
C PHE A 55 9.33 -3.34 0.58
N GLY A 56 8.66 -3.12 -0.55
CA GLY A 56 7.40 -2.39 -0.63
C GLY A 56 6.50 -2.98 -1.70
N ALA A 57 5.19 -2.88 -1.49
CA ALA A 57 4.19 -3.36 -2.42
C ALA A 57 3.01 -2.40 -2.48
N ALA A 58 2.36 -2.32 -3.64
CA ALA A 58 1.07 -1.66 -3.82
C ALA A 58 0.05 -2.63 -4.42
N PHE A 59 -1.23 -2.38 -4.12
CA PHE A 59 -2.36 -3.16 -4.59
C PHE A 59 -3.35 -2.25 -5.30
N ASP A 60 -4.13 -2.79 -6.25
CA ASP A 60 -5.27 -2.06 -6.80
C ASP A 60 -6.49 -2.08 -5.86
N GLY A 61 -7.56 -1.44 -6.32
CA GLY A 61 -8.75 -1.13 -5.52
C GLY A 61 -9.46 -2.37 -4.97
N ASP A 62 -9.66 -3.37 -5.83
CA ASP A 62 -10.25 -4.67 -5.51
C ASP A 62 -9.22 -5.70 -5.04
N GLY A 63 -7.93 -5.48 -5.33
CA GLY A 63 -6.82 -6.24 -4.77
C GLY A 63 -6.47 -7.51 -5.55
N ASP A 64 -6.82 -7.56 -6.83
CA ASP A 64 -6.46 -8.68 -7.72
C ASP A 64 -5.09 -8.48 -8.41
N ARG A 65 -4.56 -7.25 -8.40
CA ARG A 65 -3.21 -6.92 -8.90
C ARG A 65 -2.30 -6.34 -7.82
N ASN A 66 -1.01 -6.54 -8.01
CA ASN A 66 0.04 -6.03 -7.14
C ASN A 66 1.29 -5.63 -7.93
N MET A 67 2.07 -4.70 -7.38
CA MET A 67 3.43 -4.36 -7.78
C MET A 67 4.35 -4.31 -6.57
#